data_AF-A0A4Q3UPQ6-F1
#
_entry.id   AF-A0A4Q3UPQ6-F1
#
_cell.length_a   1.000
_cell.length_b   1.000
_cell.length_c   1.000
_cell.angle_alpha   90.00
_cell.angle_beta   90.00
_cell.angle_gamma   90.00
#
_symmetry.space_group_name_H-M   'P 1'
#
loop_
_entity.id
_entity.type
_entity.pdbx_description
1 polymer ?
#
loop_
_entity_poly.entity_id
_entity_poly.type
_entity_poly.pdbx_seq_one_letter_code
_entity_poly.pdbx_strand_id
1 'polypeptide(L)' 'MTLEQRFSSVRMFSEALAAPLSDADATIQSMDDASPAKWHLAHITWFFETFLLRDHLPGYRRFRAEWPFLFNS' A
#
# COMPACT_ATOMS: atom_id res chain seq x y z
N MET A 1 6.35 -17.08 15.97
CA MET A 1 5.67 -15.96 15.28
C MET A 1 4.84 -16.53 14.15
N THR A 2 3.52 -16.34 14.16
CA THR A 2 2.61 -16.83 13.11
C THR A 2 2.74 -16.00 11.83
N LEU A 3 2.16 -16.48 10.72
CA LEU A 3 2.09 -15.70 9.48
C LEU A 3 1.33 -14.39 9.67
N GLU A 4 0.21 -14.42 10.40
CA GLU A 4 -0.58 -13.23 10.75
C GLU A 4 0.24 -12.21 11.53
N GLN A 5 0.98 -12.64 12.55
CA GLN A 5 1.86 -11.76 13.33
C GLN A 5 2.95 -11.14 12.47
N ARG A 6 3.55 -11.92 11.57
CA ARG A 6 4.56 -11.42 10.61
C ARG A 6 3.95 -10.40 9.64
N PHE A 7 2.80 -10.71 9.06
CA PHE A 7 2.08 -9.82 8.17
C PHE A 7 1.78 -8.49 8.86
N SER A 8 1.18 -8.53 10.05
CA SER A 8 0.86 -7.33 10.84
C SER A 8 2.12 -6.52 11.18
N SER A 9 3.19 -7.18 11.64
CA SER A 9 4.46 -6.50 11.96
C SER A 9 5.09 -5.80 10.76
N VAL A 10 5.04 -6.41 9.56
CA VAL A 10 5.59 -5.78 8.34
C VAL A 10 4.73 -4.58 7.91
N ARG A 11 3.40 -4.71 7.97
CA ARG A 11 2.48 -3.61 7.65
C ARG A 11 2.66 -2.42 8.60
N MET A 12 2.75 -2.68 9.91
CA MET A 12 3.01 -1.65 10.91
C MET A 12 4.36 -0.95 10.70
N PHE A 13 5.38 -1.68 10.25
CA PHE A 13 6.70 -1.09 9.98
C PHE A 13 6.64 -0.07 8.83
N SER A 14 5.89 -0.35 7.76
CA SER A 14 5.66 0.62 6.68
C SER A 14 4.97 1.89 7.17
N GLU A 15 3.97 1.77 8.05
CA GLU A 15 3.30 2.92 8.66
C GLU A 15 4.25 3.71 9.58
N ALA A 16 5.08 3.02 10.36
CA ALA A 16 6.06 3.67 11.24
C ALA A 16 7.11 4.48 10.47
N LEU A 17 7.52 4.03 9.27
CA LEU A 17 8.42 4.78 8.40
C LEU A 17 7.78 6.07 7.88
N ALA A 18 6.47 6.06 7.62
CA ALA A 18 5.72 7.23 7.12
C ALA A 18 5.19 8.14 8.24
N ALA A 19 5.11 7.65 9.48
CA ALA A 19 4.57 8.38 10.63
C ALA A 19 5.14 9.78 10.89
N PRO A 20 6.44 10.08 10.67
CA PRO A 20 6.97 11.43 10.90
C PRO A 20 6.68 12.41 9.76
N LEU A 21 6.16 11.95 8.62
CA LEU A 21 5.93 12.79 7.44
C LEU A 21 4.62 13.57 7.58
N SER A 22 4.64 14.86 7.21
CA SER A 22 3.40 15.58 6.98
C SER A 22 2.71 15.08 5.70
N ASP A 23 1.45 15.46 5.50
CA ASP A 23 0.74 15.17 4.24
C ASP A 23 1.47 15.74 3.01
N ALA A 24 2.07 16.92 3.15
CA ALA A 24 2.87 17.55 2.10
C ALA A 24 4.13 16.73 1.80
N ASP A 25 4.87 16.32 2.83
CA ASP A 25 6.08 15.50 2.69
C ASP A 25 5.75 14.14 2.05
N ALA A 26 4.62 13.54 2.43
CA ALA A 26 4.18 12.25 1.89
C ALA A 26 3.67 12.33 0.44
N THR A 27 3.43 13.54 -0.07
CA THR A 27 2.83 13.77 -1.40
C THR A 27 3.86 14.05 -2.49
N ILE A 28 5.01 14.62 -2.15
CA ILE A 28 5.94 15.14 -3.15
C ILE A 28 6.74 14.02 -3.86
N GLN A 29 7.09 14.27 -5.11
CA GLN A 29 8.03 13.48 -5.90
C GLN A 29 9.25 14.36 -6.20
N SER A 30 10.39 14.04 -5.59
CA SER A 30 11.60 14.87 -5.67
C SER A 30 12.39 14.67 -6.97
N MET A 31 12.28 13.49 -7.58
CA MET A 31 12.95 13.10 -8.82
C MET A 31 12.17 11.98 -9.52
N ASP A 32 12.46 11.76 -10.80
CA ASP A 32 11.72 10.80 -11.63
C ASP A 32 11.77 9.36 -11.09
N ASP A 33 12.89 8.95 -10.49
CA ASP A 33 13.04 7.61 -9.90
C ASP A 33 12.39 7.46 -8.51
N ALA A 34 11.94 8.56 -7.90
CA ALA A 34 11.29 8.54 -6.59
C ALA A 34 9.77 8.51 -6.75
N SER A 35 9.07 7.82 -5.86
CA SER A 35 7.61 7.91 -5.75
C SER A 35 7.22 8.55 -4.40
N PRO A 36 6.06 9.24 -4.33
CA PRO A 36 5.57 9.76 -3.06
C PRO A 36 5.40 8.68 -1.99
N ALA A 37 5.65 9.00 -0.72
CA ALA A 37 5.48 8.03 0.37
C ALA A 37 4.04 7.48 0.45
N LYS A 38 3.03 8.33 0.19
CA LYS A 38 1.62 7.90 0.12
C LYS A 38 1.36 6.93 -1.02
N TRP A 39 2.06 7.09 -2.14
CA TRP A 39 1.98 6.16 -3.27
C TRP A 39 2.53 4.80 -2.85
N HIS A 40 3.67 4.75 -2.16
CA HIS A 40 4.22 3.48 -1.65
C HIS A 40 3.26 2.75 -0.70
N LEU A 41 2.66 3.44 0.27
CA LEU A 41 1.69 2.85 1.19
C LEU A 41 0.46 2.27 0.46
N ALA A 42 -0.03 2.98 -0.55
CA ALA A 42 -1.14 2.52 -1.37
C ALA A 42 -0.72 1.35 -2.29
N HIS A 43 0.44 1.42 -2.93
CA HIS A 43 1.00 0.41 -3.83
C HIS A 43 1.15 -0.95 -3.13
N ILE A 44 1.75 -0.99 -1.94
CA ILE A 44 1.89 -2.26 -1.19
C ILE A 44 0.53 -2.82 -0.73
N THR A 45 -0.50 -2.00 -0.63
CA THR A 45 -1.88 -2.42 -0.31
C THR A 45 -2.58 -2.96 -1.55
N TRP A 46 -2.45 -2.25 -2.67
CA TRP A 46 -2.94 -2.67 -3.98
C TRP A 46 -2.40 -4.05 -4.38
N PHE A 47 -1.15 -4.37 -4.04
CA PHE A 47 -0.57 -5.69 -4.30
C PHE A 47 -1.40 -6.82 -3.67
N PHE A 48 -1.72 -6.73 -2.39
CA PHE A 48 -2.55 -7.73 -1.72
C PHE A 48 -4.00 -7.72 -2.21
N GLU A 49 -4.58 -6.55 -2.47
CA GLU A 49 -5.92 -6.46 -3.05
C GLU A 49 -5.99 -7.19 -4.39
N THR A 50 -5.00 -6.97 -5.26
CA THR A 50 -4.98 -7.45 -6.65
C THR A 50 -4.62 -8.91 -6.77
N PHE A 51 -3.59 -9.35 -6.06
CA PHE A 51 -3.03 -10.70 -6.22
C PHE A 51 -3.47 -11.69 -5.15
N LEU A 52 -4.15 -11.24 -4.10
CA LEU A 52 -4.68 -12.11 -3.06
C LEU A 52 -6.19 -11.98 -2.90
N LEU A 53 -6.68 -10.81 -2.50
CA LEU A 53 -8.09 -10.66 -2.10
C LEU A 53 -9.06 -10.82 -3.26
N ARG A 54 -8.79 -10.19 -4.41
CA ARG A 54 -9.64 -10.25 -5.60
C ARG A 54 -9.96 -11.68 -6.03
N ASP A 55 -8.96 -12.55 -6.02
CA ASP A 55 -9.05 -13.89 -6.61
C ASP A 55 -9.34 -14.98 -5.58
N HIS A 56 -9.05 -14.74 -4.30
CA HIS A 56 -9.10 -15.78 -3.26
C HIS A 56 -10.08 -15.50 -2.12
N LEU A 57 -10.66 -14.30 -2.01
CA LEU A 57 -11.68 -14.00 -1.00
C LEU A 57 -13.08 -13.93 -1.64
N PRO A 58 -13.96 -14.94 -1.40
CA PRO A 58 -15.29 -14.96 -1.99
C PRO A 58 -16.11 -13.70 -1.66
N GLY A 59 -16.70 -13.08 -2.68
CA GLY A 59 -17.52 -11.88 -2.53
C GLY A 59 -16.72 -10.59 -2.28
N TYR A 60 -15.38 -10.63 -2.39
CA TYR A 60 -14.56 -9.44 -2.23
C TYR A 60 -14.91 -8.36 -3.26
N ARG A 61 -15.01 -7.12 -2.77
CA ARG A 61 -15.18 -5.93 -3.59
C ARG A 61 -13.95 -5.06 -3.39
N ARG A 62 -13.36 -4.60 -4.50
CA ARG A 62 -12.28 -3.63 -4.47
C ARG A 62 -12.69 -2.42 -3.64
N PHE A 63 -11.75 -1.88 -2.87
CA PHE A 63 -11.96 -0.69 -2.07
C PHE A 63 -12.34 0.51 -2.96
N ARG A 64 -11.63 0.68 -4.08
CA ARG A 64 -11.91 1.67 -5.12
C ARG A 64 -11.62 1.07 -6.50
N ALA A 65 -12.51 1.31 -7.46
CA ALA A 65 -12.40 0.69 -8.79
C ALA A 65 -11.24 1.29 -9.61
N GLU A 66 -10.88 2.54 -9.33
CA GLU A 66 -9.87 3.34 -10.02
C GLU A 66 -8.45 3.15 -9.48
N TRP A 67 -8.29 2.59 -8.27
CA TRP A 67 -7.00 2.43 -7.61
C TRP A 67 -6.00 1.50 -8.33
N PRO A 68 -6.44 0.44 -9.05
CA PRO A 68 -5.51 -0.35 -9.85
C PRO A 68 -4.81 0.42 -10.96
N PHE A 69 -5.37 1.52 -11.45
CA PHE A 69 -4.69 2.39 -12.42
C PHE A 69 -3.68 3.33 -11.75
N LEU A 70 -3.90 3.69 -10.49
CA LEU A 70 -3.05 4.64 -9.77
C LEU A 70 -1.85 3.98 -9.09
N PHE A 71 -1.98 2.71 -8.71
CA PHE A 71 -1.04 2.04 -7.80
C PHE A 71 -0.43 0.76 -8.36
N ASN A 72 -0.67 0.41 -9.63
CA ASN A 72 0.07 -0.67 -10.27
C ASN A 72 1.52 -0.25 -10.58
N SER A 73 2.37 -1.25 -10.84
CA SER A 73 3.66 -1.07 -11.50
C SER A 73 3.56 -1.42 -12.99
#